data_AF-A0A956S094-F1
#
_entry.id   AF-A0A956S094-F1
#
_cell.length_a   1.000
_cell.length_b   1.000
_cell.length_c   1.000
_cell.angle_alpha   90.00
_cell.angle_beta   90.00
_cell.angle_gamma   90.00
#
_symmetry.space_group_name_H-M   'P 1'
#
loop_
_entity.id
_entity.type
_entity.pdbx_description
1 polymer ?
#
loop_
_entity_poly.entity_id
_entity_poly.type
_entity_poly.pdbx_seq_one_letter_code
_entity_poly.pdbx_strand_id
1 'polypeptide(L)'
;MLRPVLLVTLLVVPTACASVSRGGGSGPSAPGGGADGPMPLYSEQVLGPHQRTVTTTSREAQAYFNQGMQLLYSFTPPDAARSFREAQRRDATCAMCFFGEAWALGPYLNGPMRAEDAPAAWEAVRKAQELARDRSNEIERALIDAMAVRYERRHDAAARVRLDSAYARALAEVWREYPDDPEVGTLYGESLMLLLPRRGNWDLNDPTVQEVHRTLEAVLSKDIRHPGACHLYIHATESTTAPGKAEACAEHLGNAIPGASHINHMPSHTYNRIGRWADAVRANVQAWHSDQKSE
;
A
#
# COMPACT_ATOMS: atom_id res chain seq x y z
N MET A 1 -9.39 -16.64 -76.39
CA MET A 1 -8.29 -15.83 -75.83
C MET A 1 -8.49 -15.73 -74.33
N LEU A 2 -7.84 -16.61 -73.55
CA LEU A 2 -7.89 -16.60 -72.08
C LEU A 2 -6.72 -15.76 -71.55
N ARG A 3 -7.00 -14.86 -70.60
CA ARG A 3 -5.99 -14.11 -69.83
C ARG A 3 -5.50 -14.96 -68.65
N PRO A 4 -4.20 -14.95 -68.31
CA PRO A 4 -3.67 -15.71 -67.18
C PRO A 4 -3.95 -14.98 -65.86
N VAL A 5 -4.33 -15.75 -64.83
CA VAL A 5 -4.41 -15.29 -63.44
C VAL A 5 -3.06 -15.54 -62.78
N LEU A 6 -2.45 -14.48 -62.25
CA LEU A 6 -1.20 -14.54 -61.50
C LEU A 6 -1.50 -15.06 -60.09
N LEU A 7 -1.01 -16.25 -59.74
CA LEU A 7 -1.10 -16.81 -58.39
C LEU A 7 0.05 -16.22 -57.55
N VAL A 8 -0.26 -15.37 -56.59
CA VAL A 8 0.72 -14.86 -55.61
C VAL A 8 0.75 -15.82 -54.43
N THR A 9 1.81 -16.62 -54.33
CA THR A 9 2.07 -17.49 -53.19
C THR A 9 2.61 -16.64 -52.03
N LEU A 10 1.81 -16.44 -50.99
CA LEU A 10 2.28 -15.80 -49.76
C LEU A 10 3.16 -16.80 -48.98
N LEU A 11 4.46 -16.53 -48.90
CA LEU A 11 5.35 -17.20 -47.95
C LEU A 11 5.04 -16.69 -46.53
N VAL A 12 4.50 -17.55 -45.68
CA VAL A 12 4.38 -17.31 -44.24
C VAL A 12 5.72 -17.69 -43.60
N VAL A 13 6.48 -16.69 -43.17
CA VAL A 13 7.68 -16.88 -42.33
C VAL A 13 7.20 -16.96 -40.88
N PRO A 14 7.51 -18.03 -40.12
CA PRO A 14 7.14 -18.09 -38.71
C PRO A 14 8.08 -17.19 -37.91
N THR A 15 7.56 -16.07 -37.41
CA THR A 15 8.24 -15.27 -36.39
C THR A 15 8.21 -16.05 -35.07
N ALA A 16 9.37 -16.55 -34.67
CA ALA A 16 9.58 -17.07 -33.32
C ALA A 16 9.43 -15.91 -32.31
N CYS A 17 8.34 -15.91 -31.55
CA CYS A 17 8.20 -15.05 -30.38
C CYS A 17 9.19 -15.53 -29.31
N ALA A 18 10.32 -14.84 -29.17
CA ALA A 18 11.14 -14.95 -27.97
C ALA A 18 10.33 -14.38 -26.79
N SER A 19 10.01 -15.23 -25.82
CA SER A 19 9.43 -14.85 -24.55
C SER A 19 10.45 -14.06 -23.74
N VAL A 20 10.33 -12.73 -23.76
CA VAL A 20 11.01 -11.88 -22.78
C VAL A 20 10.34 -12.11 -21.43
N SER A 21 11.05 -12.79 -20.53
CA SER A 21 10.68 -12.83 -19.12
C SER A 21 10.70 -11.40 -18.58
N ARG A 22 9.53 -10.86 -18.26
CA ARG A 22 9.45 -9.66 -17.43
C ARG A 22 9.87 -10.05 -16.01
N GLY A 23 11.13 -9.77 -15.68
CA GLY A 23 11.55 -9.66 -14.29
C GLY A 23 10.61 -8.71 -13.56
N GLY A 24 10.14 -9.11 -12.38
CA GLY A 24 9.30 -8.28 -11.53
C GLY A 24 10.04 -6.98 -11.21
N GLY A 25 9.45 -5.86 -11.60
CA GLY A 25 9.97 -4.55 -11.24
C GLY A 25 9.88 -4.39 -9.73
N SER A 26 11.03 -4.34 -9.07
CA SER A 26 11.18 -3.68 -7.78
C SER A 26 10.69 -2.25 -7.91
N GLY A 27 9.73 -1.85 -7.07
CA GLY A 27 9.40 -0.43 -6.92
C GLY A 27 10.64 0.39 -6.54
N PRO A 28 10.63 1.71 -6.76
CA PRO A 28 11.76 2.57 -6.40
C PRO A 28 12.05 2.44 -4.90
N SER A 29 13.31 2.21 -4.57
CA SER A 29 13.86 2.18 -3.21
C SER A 29 13.80 3.58 -2.61
N ALA A 30 13.56 3.70 -1.31
CA ALA A 30 13.65 4.99 -0.62
C ALA A 30 15.11 5.52 -0.62
N PRO A 31 15.31 6.85 -0.50
CA PRO A 31 16.63 7.47 -0.54
C PRO A 31 17.60 6.92 0.51
N GLY A 32 18.82 6.57 0.11
CA GLY A 32 19.99 6.69 0.98
C GLY A 32 20.27 5.62 2.04
N GLY A 33 19.92 4.34 1.83
CA GLY A 33 20.40 3.26 2.68
C GLY A 33 20.49 1.94 1.93
N GLY A 34 21.70 1.41 1.72
CA GLY A 34 21.89 0.05 1.21
C GLY A 34 21.08 -0.96 2.03
N ALA A 35 20.60 -2.02 1.37
CA ALA A 35 19.69 -3.01 1.96
C ALA A 35 20.19 -3.60 3.30
N ASP A 36 21.51 -3.60 3.52
CA ASP A 36 22.18 -4.21 4.67
C ASP A 36 22.59 -3.20 5.79
N GLY A 37 22.35 -1.89 5.61
CA GLY A 37 22.69 -0.86 6.60
C GLY A 37 21.54 -0.50 7.55
N PRO A 38 21.82 0.18 8.68
CA PRO A 38 20.79 0.73 9.56
C PRO A 38 19.81 1.60 8.76
N MET A 39 18.50 1.47 8.99
CA MET A 39 17.51 2.32 8.32
C MET A 39 17.71 3.78 8.77
N PRO A 40 17.98 4.73 7.85
CA PRO A 40 18.02 6.13 8.20
C PRO A 40 16.64 6.58 8.70
N LEU A 41 16.63 7.49 9.67
CA LEU A 41 15.42 8.19 10.06
C LEU A 41 15.31 9.45 9.20
N TYR A 42 14.31 9.51 8.34
CA TYR A 42 14.06 10.63 7.46
C TYR A 42 13.45 11.80 8.23
N SER A 43 13.77 13.01 7.79
CA SER A 43 13.19 14.22 8.38
C SER A 43 11.73 14.39 7.95
N GLU A 44 11.00 15.23 8.68
CA GLU A 44 9.63 15.61 8.31
C GLU A 44 9.55 16.29 6.93
N GLN A 45 10.63 16.96 6.46
CA GLN A 45 10.65 17.51 5.10
C GLN A 45 10.60 16.42 4.02
N VAL A 46 11.04 15.20 4.33
CA VAL A 46 11.03 14.05 3.41
C VAL A 46 9.74 13.24 3.58
N LEU A 47 9.34 12.97 4.81
CA LEU A 47 8.19 12.11 5.10
C LEU A 47 6.85 12.85 5.11
N GLY A 48 6.83 14.14 5.43
CA GLY A 48 5.63 14.85 5.81
C GLY A 48 5.22 14.60 7.27
N PRO A 49 4.14 15.27 7.73
CA PRO A 49 3.79 15.35 9.15
C PRO A 49 2.88 14.20 9.64
N HIS A 50 2.47 13.27 8.77
CA HIS A 50 1.50 12.25 9.15
C HIS A 50 2.07 11.29 10.19
N GLN A 51 1.30 11.00 11.22
CA GLN A 51 1.76 10.19 12.35
C GLN A 51 0.61 9.44 13.02
N ARG A 52 0.95 8.30 13.62
CA ARG A 52 0.07 7.56 14.52
C ARG A 52 0.81 7.31 15.82
N THR A 53 0.32 7.88 16.91
CA THR A 53 0.85 7.56 18.25
C THR A 53 0.60 6.09 18.57
N VAL A 54 1.65 5.39 19.01
CA VAL A 54 1.57 4.01 19.47
C VAL A 54 2.08 3.87 20.90
N THR A 55 1.68 2.79 21.57
CA THR A 55 2.12 2.48 22.94
C THR A 55 3.62 2.13 22.95
N THR A 56 4.44 3.15 23.17
CA THR A 56 5.88 3.06 23.41
C THR A 56 6.33 4.25 24.25
N THR A 57 7.41 4.10 25.00
CA THR A 57 8.09 5.23 25.67
C THR A 57 9.31 5.72 24.90
N SER A 58 9.72 4.99 23.85
CA SER A 58 10.87 5.33 23.02
C SER A 58 10.45 6.28 21.91
N ARG A 59 10.92 7.53 22.00
CA ARG A 59 10.68 8.54 20.95
C ARG A 59 11.24 8.11 19.60
N GLU A 60 12.35 7.39 19.59
CA GLU A 60 12.94 6.88 18.35
C GLU A 60 12.11 5.74 17.76
N ALA A 61 11.59 4.82 18.57
CA ALA A 61 10.69 3.77 18.08
C ALA A 61 9.41 4.37 17.47
N GLN A 62 8.82 5.39 18.11
CA GLN A 62 7.68 6.12 17.58
C GLN A 62 7.99 6.78 16.22
N ALA A 63 9.17 7.39 16.07
CA ALA A 63 9.56 8.04 14.83
C ALA A 63 9.75 7.01 13.69
N TYR A 64 10.42 5.89 13.95
CA TYR A 64 10.57 4.81 12.98
C TYR A 64 9.25 4.10 12.66
N PHE A 65 8.31 4.01 13.61
CA PHE A 65 6.96 3.49 13.34
C PHE A 65 6.20 4.41 12.38
N ASN A 66 6.20 5.73 12.63
CA ASN A 66 5.59 6.72 11.75
C ASN A 66 6.20 6.67 10.33
N GLN A 67 7.53 6.57 10.24
CA GLN A 67 8.22 6.39 8.97
C GLN A 67 7.77 5.12 8.25
N GLY A 68 7.73 3.97 8.94
CA GLY A 68 7.31 2.70 8.35
C GLY A 68 5.88 2.75 7.80
N MET A 69 4.95 3.36 8.53
CA MET A 69 3.57 3.57 8.10
C MET A 69 3.48 4.45 6.84
N GLN A 70 4.18 5.59 6.82
CA GLN A 70 4.20 6.48 5.65
C GLN A 70 4.87 5.82 4.43
N LEU A 71 5.89 4.99 4.63
CA LEU A 71 6.48 4.17 3.56
C LEU A 71 5.51 3.10 3.03
N LEU A 72 4.64 2.53 3.86
CA LEU A 72 3.57 1.65 3.37
C LEU A 72 2.51 2.41 2.59
N TYR A 73 2.12 3.61 3.04
CA TYR A 73 1.29 4.50 2.23
C TYR A 73 1.96 4.88 0.92
N SER A 74 3.28 4.88 0.85
CA SER A 74 4.04 5.13 -0.38
C SER A 74 4.26 3.89 -1.25
N PHE A 75 3.73 2.72 -0.87
CA PHE A 75 3.98 1.45 -1.55
C PHE A 75 5.47 1.11 -1.71
N THR A 76 6.26 1.33 -0.65
CA THR A 76 7.65 0.85 -0.53
C THR A 76 7.81 -0.16 0.63
N PRO A 77 7.21 -1.38 0.55
CA PRO A 77 7.16 -2.31 1.68
C PRO A 77 8.53 -2.77 2.23
N PRO A 78 9.58 -3.01 1.41
CA PRO A 78 10.89 -3.40 1.93
C PRO A 78 11.47 -2.37 2.90
N ASP A 79 11.40 -1.07 2.57
CA ASP A 79 11.91 0.00 3.42
C ASP A 79 11.02 0.23 4.65
N ALA A 80 9.70 0.06 4.50
CA ALA A 80 8.80 0.06 5.64
C ALA A 80 9.16 -1.05 6.65
N ALA A 81 9.38 -2.28 6.18
CA ALA A 81 9.79 -3.40 7.02
C ALA A 81 11.14 -3.13 7.71
N ARG A 82 12.10 -2.51 7.01
CA ARG A 82 13.38 -2.06 7.62
C ARG A 82 13.13 -1.02 8.72
N SER A 83 12.26 -0.05 8.48
CA SER A 83 11.91 0.98 9.47
C SER A 83 11.27 0.38 10.72
N PHE A 84 10.33 -0.54 10.56
CA PHE A 84 9.70 -1.24 11.69
C PHE A 84 10.71 -2.09 12.48
N ARG A 85 11.64 -2.77 11.80
CA ARG A 85 12.73 -3.49 12.47
C ARG A 85 13.67 -2.57 13.24
N GLU A 86 13.99 -1.37 12.73
CA GLU A 86 14.72 -0.39 13.57
C GLU A 86 13.90 0.04 14.77
N ALA A 87 12.59 0.28 14.60
CA ALA A 87 11.71 0.63 15.72
C ALA A 87 11.75 -0.44 16.82
N GLN A 88 11.72 -1.72 16.45
CA GLN A 88 11.89 -2.86 17.37
C GLN A 88 13.26 -2.86 18.08
N ARG A 89 14.34 -2.46 17.39
CA ARG A 89 15.67 -2.33 18.03
C ARG A 89 15.72 -1.18 19.04
N ARG A 90 14.96 -0.10 18.81
CA ARG A 90 14.86 1.05 19.73
C ARG A 90 13.91 0.80 20.90
N ASP A 91 12.93 -0.09 20.72
CA ASP A 91 12.04 -0.57 21.77
C ASP A 91 11.57 -2.00 21.47
N ALA A 92 12.22 -2.98 22.10
CA ALA A 92 11.91 -4.39 21.93
C ALA A 92 10.55 -4.79 22.53
N THR A 93 9.87 -3.87 23.24
CA THR A 93 8.55 -4.07 23.84
C THR A 93 7.42 -3.38 23.08
N CYS A 94 7.74 -2.63 22.01
CA CYS A 94 6.76 -1.96 21.17
C CYS A 94 5.98 -2.98 20.31
N ALA A 95 4.80 -3.41 20.78
CA ALA A 95 3.97 -4.39 20.09
C ALA A 95 3.58 -3.94 18.67
N MET A 96 3.23 -2.65 18.51
CA MET A 96 2.87 -2.09 17.21
C MET A 96 4.04 -2.07 16.21
N CYS A 97 5.28 -2.00 16.69
CA CYS A 97 6.47 -2.06 15.83
C CYS A 97 6.64 -3.45 15.19
N PHE A 98 6.22 -4.52 15.88
CA PHE A 98 6.14 -5.86 15.30
C PHE A 98 4.92 -6.05 14.39
N PHE A 99 3.77 -5.47 14.75
CA PHE A 99 2.60 -5.39 13.85
C PHE A 99 2.95 -4.73 12.52
N GLY A 100 3.70 -3.62 12.55
CA GLY A 100 4.08 -2.88 11.35
C GLY A 100 4.95 -3.71 10.40
N GLU A 101 5.91 -4.48 10.94
CA GLU A 101 6.70 -5.41 10.12
C GLU A 101 5.80 -6.48 9.47
N ALA A 102 4.88 -7.07 10.23
CA ALA A 102 3.93 -8.02 9.68
C ALA A 102 3.04 -7.39 8.60
N TRP A 103 2.59 -6.14 8.76
CA TRP A 103 1.83 -5.41 7.74
C TRP A 103 2.66 -5.24 6.46
N ALA A 104 3.92 -4.82 6.58
CA ALA A 104 4.82 -4.57 5.45
C ALA A 104 5.21 -5.82 4.66
N LEU A 105 5.24 -6.98 5.31
CA LEU A 105 5.60 -8.26 4.67
C LEU A 105 4.40 -8.98 4.02
N GLY A 106 3.21 -8.38 4.07
CA GLY A 106 1.99 -8.93 3.46
C GLY A 106 1.81 -8.59 1.98
N PRO A 107 0.72 -9.08 1.36
CA PRO A 107 0.30 -8.56 0.07
C PRO A 107 -0.15 -7.09 0.20
N TYR A 108 -0.02 -6.34 -0.88
CA TYR A 108 -0.49 -4.97 -0.99
C TYR A 108 -1.06 -4.74 -2.40
N LEU A 109 -1.68 -3.60 -2.66
CA LEU A 109 -2.46 -3.38 -3.88
C LEU A 109 -1.69 -3.62 -5.19
N ASN A 110 -0.35 -3.43 -5.23
CA ASN A 110 0.44 -3.66 -6.43
C ASN A 110 1.16 -5.01 -6.48
N GLY A 111 1.11 -5.85 -5.43
CA GLY A 111 1.94 -7.06 -5.40
C GLY A 111 1.45 -8.13 -4.44
N PRO A 112 1.57 -9.41 -4.82
CA PRO A 112 1.33 -10.51 -3.89
C PRO A 112 2.41 -10.54 -2.81
N MET A 113 2.11 -11.23 -1.72
CA MET A 113 3.10 -11.61 -0.72
C MET A 113 4.18 -12.49 -1.35
N ARG A 114 5.45 -12.29 -0.99
CA ARG A 114 6.53 -13.21 -1.40
C ARG A 114 6.54 -14.41 -0.48
N ALA A 115 6.82 -15.59 -1.01
CA ALA A 115 6.81 -16.82 -0.21
C ALA A 115 7.87 -16.80 0.92
N GLU A 116 9.00 -16.15 0.68
CA GLU A 116 10.10 -15.97 1.65
C GLU A 116 9.74 -15.03 2.82
N ASP A 117 8.74 -14.16 2.66
CA ASP A 117 8.33 -13.20 3.70
C ASP A 117 7.43 -13.86 4.76
N ALA A 118 6.80 -15.01 4.44
CA ALA A 118 5.78 -15.62 5.30
C ALA A 118 6.27 -16.04 6.69
N PRO A 119 7.44 -16.67 6.85
CA PRO A 119 7.98 -16.97 8.17
C PRO A 119 8.17 -15.71 9.02
N ALA A 120 8.77 -14.66 8.44
CA ALA A 120 9.06 -13.41 9.16
C ALA A 120 7.78 -12.64 9.52
N ALA A 121 6.81 -12.53 8.61
CA ALA A 121 5.52 -11.90 8.88
C ALA A 121 4.77 -12.61 10.02
N TRP A 122 4.76 -13.95 9.98
CA TRP A 122 4.15 -14.76 11.03
C TRP A 122 4.87 -14.61 12.37
N GLU A 123 6.21 -14.65 12.39
CA GLU A 123 7.00 -14.47 13.62
C GLU A 123 6.80 -13.07 14.22
N ALA A 124 6.78 -12.03 13.38
CA ALA A 124 6.53 -10.65 13.81
C ALA A 124 5.15 -10.49 14.43
N VAL A 125 4.07 -10.94 13.78
CA VAL A 125 2.72 -10.78 14.35
C VAL A 125 2.51 -11.64 15.60
N ARG A 126 3.15 -12.81 15.68
CA ARG A 126 3.14 -13.61 16.91
C ARG A 126 3.82 -12.88 18.05
N LYS A 127 4.95 -12.21 17.78
CA LYS A 127 5.64 -11.39 18.77
C LYS A 127 4.80 -10.19 19.20
N ALA A 128 4.10 -9.55 18.26
CA ALA A 128 3.16 -8.48 18.56
C ALA A 128 2.08 -8.95 19.55
N GLN A 129 1.46 -10.11 19.30
CA GLN A 129 0.43 -10.68 20.20
C GLN A 129 0.95 -11.02 21.60
N GLU A 130 2.20 -11.49 21.72
CA GLU A 130 2.82 -11.74 23.03
C GLU A 130 2.94 -10.45 23.84
N LEU A 131 3.35 -9.35 23.20
CA LEU A 131 3.57 -8.05 23.85
C LEU A 131 2.26 -7.29 24.12
N ALA A 132 1.25 -7.46 23.25
CA ALA A 132 0.03 -6.67 23.24
C ALA A 132 -0.79 -6.74 24.55
N ARG A 133 -0.63 -7.80 25.34
CA ARG A 133 -1.32 -7.96 26.63
C ARG A 133 -0.98 -6.85 27.62
N ASP A 134 0.30 -6.46 27.69
CA ASP A 134 0.81 -5.50 28.68
C ASP A 134 1.34 -4.20 28.04
N ARG A 135 1.56 -4.20 26.72
CA ARG A 135 2.26 -3.13 25.97
C ARG A 135 1.44 -2.52 24.85
N SER A 136 0.12 -2.59 24.95
CA SER A 136 -0.80 -1.99 23.98
C SER A 136 -2.05 -1.42 24.63
N ASN A 137 -2.68 -0.45 23.96
CA ASN A 137 -4.04 -0.04 24.25
C ASN A 137 -5.07 -0.98 23.58
N GLU A 138 -6.36 -0.73 23.77
CA GLU A 138 -7.45 -1.59 23.25
C GLU A 138 -7.46 -1.66 21.72
N ILE A 139 -7.35 -0.53 21.03
CA ILE A 139 -7.33 -0.45 19.56
C ILE A 139 -6.13 -1.21 18.98
N GLU A 140 -4.96 -1.00 19.56
CA GLU A 140 -3.74 -1.69 19.14
C GLU A 140 -3.84 -3.21 19.31
N ARG A 141 -4.41 -3.69 20.44
CA ARG A 141 -4.67 -5.12 20.62
C ARG A 141 -5.60 -5.66 19.54
N ALA A 142 -6.69 -4.94 19.24
CA ALA A 142 -7.66 -5.34 18.23
C ALA A 142 -7.02 -5.41 16.82
N LEU A 143 -6.20 -4.42 16.46
CA LEU A 143 -5.45 -4.41 15.20
C LEU A 143 -4.43 -5.56 15.12
N ILE A 144 -3.70 -5.83 16.21
CA ILE A 144 -2.74 -6.93 16.30
C ILE A 144 -3.43 -8.28 16.13
N ASP A 145 -4.56 -8.50 16.79
CA ASP A 145 -5.33 -9.73 16.68
C ASP A 145 -5.91 -9.91 15.26
N ALA A 146 -6.39 -8.83 14.64
CA ALA A 146 -6.81 -8.86 13.24
C ALA A 146 -5.65 -9.23 12.31
N MET A 147 -4.47 -8.62 12.45
CA MET A 147 -3.30 -8.93 11.63
C MET A 147 -2.84 -10.39 11.81
N ALA A 148 -2.99 -10.96 13.01
CA ALA A 148 -2.54 -12.31 13.30
C ALA A 148 -3.24 -13.38 12.47
N VAL A 149 -4.51 -13.17 12.09
CA VAL A 149 -5.26 -14.14 11.27
C VAL A 149 -4.81 -14.14 9.81
N ARG A 150 -4.05 -13.13 9.38
CA ARG A 150 -3.60 -12.94 8.00
C ARG A 150 -2.46 -13.88 7.60
N TYR A 151 -1.78 -14.49 8.57
CA TYR A 151 -0.53 -15.21 8.34
C TYR A 151 -0.52 -16.65 8.87
N GLU A 152 0.10 -17.51 8.08
CA GLU A 152 0.55 -18.84 8.47
C GLU A 152 2.08 -18.91 8.30
N ARG A 153 2.76 -19.73 9.11
CA ARG A 153 4.23 -19.77 9.12
C ARG A 153 4.84 -20.19 7.79
N ARG A 154 4.16 -21.07 7.04
CA ARG A 154 4.58 -21.50 5.70
C ARG A 154 3.68 -20.84 4.68
N HIS A 155 4.27 -20.28 3.63
CA HIS A 155 3.50 -19.71 2.54
C HIS A 155 2.71 -20.80 1.80
N ASP A 156 1.41 -20.57 1.64
CA ASP A 156 0.53 -21.32 0.74
C ASP A 156 -0.26 -20.33 -0.11
N ALA A 157 -0.02 -20.37 -1.42
CA ALA A 157 -0.71 -19.53 -2.39
C ALA A 157 -2.22 -19.82 -2.43
N ALA A 158 -2.62 -21.08 -2.24
CA ALA A 158 -4.03 -21.48 -2.26
C ALA A 158 -4.78 -20.99 -1.01
N ALA A 159 -4.08 -20.83 0.11
CA ALA A 159 -4.65 -20.30 1.34
C ALA A 159 -4.87 -18.77 1.32
N ARG A 160 -4.22 -18.03 0.40
CA ARG A 160 -4.21 -16.56 0.41
C ARG A 160 -5.60 -15.94 0.43
N VAL A 161 -6.49 -16.37 -0.46
CA VAL A 161 -7.86 -15.84 -0.54
C VAL A 161 -8.58 -16.01 0.80
N ARG A 162 -8.44 -17.17 1.45
CA ARG A 162 -9.06 -17.44 2.75
C ARG A 162 -8.47 -16.55 3.85
N LEU A 163 -7.15 -16.39 3.89
CA LEU A 163 -6.43 -15.59 4.89
C LEU A 163 -6.72 -14.09 4.75
N ASP A 164 -6.68 -13.55 3.54
CA ASP A 164 -7.02 -12.15 3.28
C ASP A 164 -8.51 -11.87 3.56
N SER A 165 -9.40 -12.83 3.25
CA SER A 165 -10.82 -12.70 3.60
C SER A 165 -11.05 -12.74 5.12
N ALA A 166 -10.28 -13.54 5.85
CA ALA A 166 -10.35 -13.59 7.31
C ALA A 166 -9.83 -12.28 7.93
N TYR A 167 -8.73 -11.75 7.40
CA TYR A 167 -8.18 -10.45 7.80
C TYR A 167 -9.17 -9.31 7.57
N ALA A 168 -9.79 -9.23 6.39
CA ALA A 168 -10.80 -8.22 6.09
C ALA A 168 -12.03 -8.31 7.01
N ARG A 169 -12.49 -9.53 7.34
CA ARG A 169 -13.57 -9.71 8.32
C ARG A 169 -13.18 -9.27 9.72
N ALA A 170 -11.96 -9.61 10.17
CA ALA A 170 -11.47 -9.18 11.48
C ALA A 170 -11.37 -7.65 11.54
N LEU A 171 -10.83 -7.00 10.50
CA LEU A 171 -10.79 -5.54 10.42
C LEU A 171 -12.16 -4.89 10.33
N ALA A 172 -13.16 -5.54 9.74
CA ALA A 172 -14.55 -5.05 9.76
C ALA A 172 -15.08 -4.96 11.20
N GLU A 173 -14.73 -5.91 12.07
CA GLU A 173 -15.10 -5.88 13.48
C GLU A 173 -14.39 -4.74 14.22
N VAL A 174 -13.08 -4.55 13.99
CA VAL A 174 -12.32 -3.43 14.56
C VAL A 174 -12.88 -2.08 14.09
N TRP A 175 -13.20 -1.94 12.80
CA TRP A 175 -13.78 -0.71 12.25
C TRP A 175 -15.16 -0.40 12.84
N ARG A 176 -15.98 -1.42 13.09
CA ARG A 176 -17.27 -1.25 13.75
C ARG A 176 -17.12 -0.78 15.20
N GLU A 177 -16.09 -1.22 15.91
CA GLU A 177 -15.80 -0.81 17.28
C GLU A 177 -15.15 0.58 17.35
N TYR A 178 -14.31 0.92 16.38
CA TYR A 178 -13.57 2.18 16.29
C TYR A 178 -13.82 2.93 14.97
N PRO A 179 -15.07 3.32 14.65
CA PRO A 179 -15.43 3.96 13.38
C PRO A 179 -14.88 5.38 13.22
N ASP A 180 -14.21 5.89 14.26
CA ASP A 180 -13.59 7.20 14.29
C ASP A 180 -12.07 7.19 14.16
N ASP A 181 -11.42 6.02 14.20
CA ASP A 181 -9.96 5.92 14.01
C ASP A 181 -9.64 5.86 12.49
N PRO A 182 -9.00 6.89 11.92
CA PRO A 182 -8.77 6.96 10.48
C PRO A 182 -7.81 5.87 9.97
N GLU A 183 -6.91 5.37 10.81
CA GLU A 183 -5.95 4.31 10.46
C GLU A 183 -6.65 2.95 10.41
N VAL A 184 -7.60 2.71 11.32
CA VAL A 184 -8.46 1.50 11.29
C VAL A 184 -9.29 1.49 10.01
N GLY A 185 -9.95 2.60 9.68
CA GLY A 185 -10.73 2.72 8.44
C GLY A 185 -9.86 2.56 7.19
N THR A 186 -8.65 3.12 7.18
CA THR A 186 -7.70 2.97 6.06
C THR A 186 -7.25 1.51 5.88
N LEU A 187 -6.87 0.82 6.97
CA LEU A 187 -6.50 -0.59 6.94
C LEU A 187 -7.66 -1.49 6.49
N TYR A 188 -8.88 -1.20 6.97
CA TYR A 188 -10.07 -1.94 6.55
C TYR A 188 -10.35 -1.73 5.06
N GLY A 189 -10.33 -0.49 4.58
CA GLY A 189 -10.45 -0.16 3.16
C GLY A 189 -9.43 -0.90 2.30
N GLU A 190 -8.15 -0.87 2.68
CA GLU A 190 -7.09 -1.63 2.00
C GLU A 190 -7.40 -3.13 1.97
N SER A 191 -7.79 -3.72 3.10
CA SER A 191 -8.05 -5.15 3.20
C SER A 191 -9.15 -5.62 2.26
N LEU A 192 -10.20 -4.80 2.05
CA LEU A 192 -11.25 -5.07 1.09
C LEU A 192 -10.74 -4.95 -0.35
N MET A 193 -9.91 -3.95 -0.65
CA MET A 193 -9.32 -3.78 -1.97
C MET A 193 -8.45 -4.99 -2.38
N LEU A 194 -7.81 -5.66 -1.43
CA LEU A 194 -7.03 -6.89 -1.69
C LEU A 194 -7.89 -8.10 -2.09
N LEU A 195 -9.20 -8.08 -1.82
CA LEU A 195 -10.14 -9.13 -2.24
C LEU A 195 -10.70 -8.90 -3.64
N LEU A 196 -10.58 -7.67 -4.14
CA LEU A 196 -11.13 -7.27 -5.43
C LEU A 196 -10.19 -7.66 -6.58
N PRO A 197 -10.73 -7.82 -7.81
CA PRO A 197 -9.88 -7.99 -8.98
C PRO A 197 -9.01 -6.74 -9.21
N ARG A 198 -8.14 -6.79 -10.22
CA ARG A 198 -7.27 -5.66 -10.56
C ARG A 198 -8.05 -4.34 -10.68
N ARG A 199 -7.57 -3.29 -10.01
CA ARG A 199 -8.12 -1.93 -10.04
C ARG A 199 -8.32 -1.38 -11.46
N GLY A 200 -9.31 -0.50 -11.61
CA GLY A 200 -9.71 0.12 -12.87
C GLY A 200 -10.84 -0.61 -13.61
N ASN A 201 -11.23 -1.82 -13.17
CA ASN A 201 -12.27 -2.64 -13.78
C ASN A 201 -13.28 -3.19 -12.75
N TRP A 202 -13.48 -2.48 -11.63
CA TRP A 202 -14.41 -2.92 -10.59
C TRP A 202 -15.87 -2.68 -10.97
N ASP A 203 -16.74 -3.66 -10.69
CA ASP A 203 -18.19 -3.47 -10.78
C ASP A 203 -18.67 -2.63 -9.58
N LEU A 204 -19.25 -1.46 -9.86
CA LEU A 204 -19.74 -0.55 -8.81
C LEU A 204 -20.98 -1.08 -8.08
N ASN A 205 -21.63 -2.12 -8.61
CA ASN A 205 -22.72 -2.82 -7.92
C ASN A 205 -22.21 -3.88 -6.95
N ASP A 206 -20.92 -4.23 -6.97
CA ASP A 206 -20.33 -5.15 -5.99
C ASP A 206 -20.39 -4.51 -4.59
N PRO A 207 -21.03 -5.18 -3.60
CA PRO A 207 -21.13 -4.66 -2.24
C PRO A 207 -19.77 -4.36 -1.59
N THR A 208 -18.73 -5.11 -1.95
CA THR A 208 -17.36 -4.93 -1.47
C THR A 208 -16.76 -3.63 -1.99
N VAL A 209 -16.99 -3.32 -3.28
CA VAL A 209 -16.55 -2.05 -3.89
C VAL A 209 -17.25 -0.88 -3.22
N GLN A 210 -18.57 -0.99 -2.99
CA GLN A 210 -19.31 0.05 -2.29
C GLN A 210 -18.82 0.25 -0.84
N GLU A 211 -18.43 -0.83 -0.17
CA GLU A 211 -17.90 -0.76 1.19
C GLU A 211 -16.51 -0.11 1.25
N VAL A 212 -15.62 -0.37 0.27
CA VAL A 212 -14.35 0.36 0.11
C VAL A 212 -14.63 1.86 0.02
N HIS A 213 -15.53 2.27 -0.87
CA HIS A 213 -15.87 3.69 -1.03
C HIS A 213 -16.46 4.29 0.25
N ARG A 214 -17.45 3.64 0.88
CA ARG A 214 -18.06 4.12 2.14
C ARG A 214 -17.02 4.28 3.25
N THR A 215 -16.15 3.30 3.43
CA THR A 215 -15.12 3.31 4.47
C THR A 215 -14.12 4.45 4.25
N LEU A 216 -13.57 4.56 3.03
CA LEU A 216 -12.60 5.61 2.71
C LEU A 216 -13.24 7.01 2.74
N GLU A 217 -14.46 7.18 2.24
CA GLU A 217 -15.20 8.44 2.31
C GLU A 217 -15.49 8.84 3.77
N ALA A 218 -15.75 7.88 4.66
CA ALA A 218 -15.91 8.15 6.09
C ALA A 218 -14.62 8.67 6.74
N VAL A 219 -13.47 8.08 6.42
CA VAL A 219 -12.15 8.58 6.88
C VAL A 219 -11.88 9.99 6.33
N LEU A 220 -12.06 10.17 5.02
CA LEU A 220 -11.74 11.42 4.32
C LEU A 220 -12.69 12.57 4.67
N SER A 221 -13.91 12.27 5.14
CA SER A 221 -14.82 13.29 5.67
C SER A 221 -14.30 13.96 6.95
N LYS A 222 -13.40 13.29 7.68
CA LYS A 222 -12.77 13.78 8.92
C LYS A 222 -11.42 14.42 8.65
N ASP A 223 -10.63 13.80 7.78
CA ASP A 223 -9.35 14.35 7.32
C ASP A 223 -9.11 14.05 5.84
N ILE A 224 -9.41 15.04 5.00
CA ILE A 224 -9.17 14.98 3.56
C ILE A 224 -7.69 14.95 3.18
N ARG A 225 -6.78 15.11 4.16
CA ARG A 225 -5.32 15.08 3.93
C ARG A 225 -4.68 13.77 4.38
N HIS A 226 -5.46 12.80 4.85
CA HIS A 226 -4.93 11.52 5.29
C HIS A 226 -4.26 10.77 4.12
N PRO A 227 -2.93 10.57 4.13
CA PRO A 227 -2.19 10.10 2.96
C PRO A 227 -2.60 8.70 2.50
N GLY A 228 -2.75 7.76 3.45
CA GLY A 228 -3.19 6.39 3.15
C GLY A 228 -4.57 6.34 2.51
N ALA A 229 -5.60 6.86 3.20
CA ALA A 229 -6.95 6.95 2.67
C ALA A 229 -7.04 7.67 1.31
N CYS A 230 -6.35 8.80 1.12
CA CYS A 230 -6.38 9.49 -0.17
C CYS A 230 -5.73 8.69 -1.29
N HIS A 231 -4.60 8.03 -1.01
CA HIS A 231 -3.97 7.14 -1.98
C HIS A 231 -4.91 6.01 -2.41
N LEU A 232 -5.52 5.31 -1.45
CA LEU A 232 -6.48 4.25 -1.74
C LEU A 232 -7.72 4.76 -2.48
N TYR A 233 -8.22 5.94 -2.13
CA TYR A 233 -9.42 6.51 -2.74
C TYR A 233 -9.20 6.97 -4.18
N ILE A 234 -8.03 7.50 -4.50
CA ILE A 234 -7.62 7.75 -5.90
C ILE A 234 -7.70 6.45 -6.69
N HIS A 235 -7.16 5.35 -6.18
CA HIS A 235 -7.25 4.04 -6.84
C HIS A 235 -8.68 3.50 -6.94
N ALA A 236 -9.47 3.63 -5.88
CA ALA A 236 -10.86 3.16 -5.85
C ALA A 236 -11.72 3.86 -6.91
N THR A 237 -11.50 5.16 -7.12
CA THR A 237 -12.27 5.96 -8.09
C THR A 237 -11.87 5.74 -9.56
N GLU A 238 -10.76 5.06 -9.86
CA GLU A 238 -10.31 4.78 -11.25
C GLU A 238 -11.29 3.90 -12.04
N SER A 239 -12.05 3.06 -11.34
CA SER A 239 -13.08 2.18 -11.93
C SER A 239 -14.42 2.89 -12.13
N THR A 240 -14.57 4.12 -11.62
CA THR A 240 -15.86 4.83 -11.61
C THR A 240 -16.05 5.68 -12.86
N THR A 241 -17.31 6.02 -13.15
CA THR A 241 -17.66 7.08 -14.12
C THR A 241 -17.61 8.49 -13.51
N ALA A 242 -17.28 8.60 -12.22
CA ALA A 242 -17.18 9.86 -11.48
C ALA A 242 -15.78 10.05 -10.83
N PRO A 243 -14.69 10.00 -11.63
CA PRO A 243 -13.32 10.06 -11.11
C PRO A 243 -13.00 11.37 -10.37
N GLY A 244 -13.75 12.46 -10.63
CA GLY A 244 -13.61 13.74 -9.93
C GLY A 244 -13.91 13.67 -8.43
N LYS A 245 -14.52 12.59 -7.93
CA LYS A 245 -14.69 12.37 -6.49
C LYS A 245 -13.36 12.43 -5.73
N ALA A 246 -12.26 11.97 -6.33
CA ALA A 246 -10.94 11.97 -5.70
C ALA A 246 -10.14 13.25 -5.94
N GLU A 247 -10.71 14.29 -6.56
CA GLU A 247 -9.97 15.52 -6.90
C GLU A 247 -9.38 16.21 -5.65
N ALA A 248 -10.15 16.31 -4.57
CA ALA A 248 -9.66 16.88 -3.31
C ALA A 248 -8.47 16.09 -2.73
N CYS A 249 -8.51 14.76 -2.86
CA CYS A 249 -7.37 13.92 -2.49
C CYS A 249 -6.16 14.13 -3.40
N ALA A 250 -6.37 14.25 -4.71
CA ALA A 250 -5.31 14.52 -5.67
C ALA A 250 -4.60 15.86 -5.38
N GLU A 251 -5.33 16.89 -4.94
CA GLU A 251 -4.76 18.18 -4.56
C GLU A 251 -3.83 18.10 -3.34
N HIS A 252 -4.17 17.26 -2.35
CA HIS A 252 -3.39 17.16 -1.11
C HIS A 252 -2.27 16.11 -1.18
N LEU A 253 -2.54 14.96 -1.79
CA LEU A 253 -1.68 13.78 -1.69
C LEU A 253 -0.30 14.01 -2.28
N GLY A 254 -0.19 14.75 -3.39
CA GLY A 254 1.07 14.93 -4.12
C GLY A 254 2.22 15.50 -3.29
N ASN A 255 1.92 16.20 -2.18
CA ASN A 255 2.92 16.75 -1.25
C ASN A 255 2.86 16.14 0.15
N ALA A 256 2.01 15.13 0.38
CA ALA A 256 1.80 14.56 1.70
C ALA A 256 3.04 13.81 2.21
N ILE A 257 3.78 13.15 1.30
CA ILE A 257 5.06 12.49 1.58
C ILE A 257 6.07 12.98 0.50
N PRO A 258 6.72 14.14 0.71
CA PRO A 258 7.46 14.83 -0.35
C PRO A 258 8.59 14.01 -1.00
N GLY A 259 9.23 13.12 -0.24
CA GLY A 259 10.32 12.27 -0.71
C GLY A 259 9.87 10.96 -1.38
N ALA A 260 8.56 10.69 -1.46
CA ALA A 260 8.04 9.47 -2.05
C ALA A 260 7.47 9.73 -3.45
N SER A 261 8.25 9.39 -4.48
CA SER A 261 7.85 9.57 -5.88
C SER A 261 6.51 8.91 -6.20
N HIS A 262 6.23 7.73 -5.61
CA HIS A 262 4.93 7.07 -5.73
C HIS A 262 3.78 7.98 -5.27
N ILE A 263 3.89 8.60 -4.11
CA ILE A 263 2.88 9.55 -3.59
C ILE A 263 2.78 10.79 -4.47
N ASN A 264 3.91 11.30 -4.96
CA ASN A 264 3.93 12.51 -5.77
C ASN A 264 3.26 12.33 -7.14
N HIS A 265 3.32 11.14 -7.77
CA HIS A 265 2.63 10.90 -9.06
C HIS A 265 1.15 10.57 -8.90
N MET A 266 0.72 10.05 -7.75
CA MET A 266 -0.66 9.61 -7.53
C MET A 266 -1.75 10.59 -8.00
N PRO A 267 -1.63 11.93 -7.80
CA PRO A 267 -2.60 12.89 -8.33
C PRO A 267 -2.85 12.78 -9.84
N SER A 268 -1.84 12.35 -10.61
CA SER A 268 -1.94 12.19 -12.07
C SER A 268 -3.00 11.15 -12.49
N HIS A 269 -3.29 10.15 -11.65
CA HIS A 269 -4.35 9.18 -11.88
C HIS A 269 -5.73 9.86 -11.97
N THR A 270 -6.03 10.78 -11.06
CA THR A 270 -7.28 11.55 -11.06
C THR A 270 -7.25 12.64 -12.12
N TYR A 271 -6.18 13.44 -12.21
CA TYR A 271 -6.06 14.55 -13.17
C TYR A 271 -6.21 14.08 -14.62
N ASN A 272 -5.65 12.91 -14.96
CA ASN A 272 -5.82 12.29 -16.27
C ASN A 272 -7.25 11.79 -16.53
N ARG A 273 -8.12 11.66 -15.53
CA ARG A 273 -9.49 11.21 -15.74
C ARG A 273 -10.48 12.36 -15.84
N ILE A 274 -10.11 13.55 -15.36
CA ILE A 274 -10.95 14.75 -15.32
C ILE A 274 -10.50 15.86 -16.28
N GLY A 275 -9.52 15.61 -17.14
CA GLY A 275 -9.10 16.56 -18.18
C GLY A 275 -8.01 17.55 -17.76
N ARG A 276 -7.41 17.38 -16.57
CA ARG A 276 -6.34 18.25 -16.04
C ARG A 276 -4.95 17.77 -16.45
N TRP A 277 -4.75 17.57 -17.75
CA TRP A 277 -3.54 16.95 -18.31
C TRP A 277 -2.24 17.66 -17.94
N ALA A 278 -2.26 19.00 -17.88
CA ALA A 278 -1.10 19.79 -17.49
C ALA A 278 -0.72 19.56 -16.01
N ASP A 279 -1.69 19.40 -15.12
CA ASP A 279 -1.44 19.04 -13.72
C ASP A 279 -0.91 17.61 -13.60
N ALA A 280 -1.43 16.68 -14.40
CA ALA A 280 -0.92 15.31 -14.44
C ALA A 280 0.55 15.25 -14.87
N VAL A 281 0.95 16.03 -15.89
CA VAL A 281 2.37 16.14 -16.29
C VAL A 281 3.21 16.72 -15.16
N ARG A 282 2.76 17.78 -14.49
CA ARG A 282 3.49 18.39 -13.36
C ARG A 282 3.70 17.40 -12.20
N ALA A 283 2.67 16.65 -11.82
CA ALA A 283 2.75 15.64 -10.77
C ALA A 283 3.80 14.56 -11.09
N ASN A 284 3.85 14.10 -12.35
CA ASN A 284 4.84 13.12 -12.80
C ASN A 284 6.27 13.70 -12.86
N VAL A 285 6.43 14.97 -13.27
CA VAL A 285 7.74 15.65 -13.24
C VAL A 285 8.22 15.81 -11.79
N GLN A 286 7.33 16.15 -10.85
CA GLN A 286 7.66 16.19 -9.43
C GLN A 286 8.12 14.82 -8.92
N ALA A 287 7.38 13.76 -9.23
CA ALA A 287 7.76 12.39 -8.85
C ALA A 287 9.15 12.00 -9.39
N TRP A 288 9.43 12.32 -10.66
CA TRP A 288 10.75 12.08 -11.25
C TRP A 288 11.87 12.84 -10.51
N HIS A 289 11.64 14.09 -10.12
CA HIS A 289 12.61 14.84 -9.32
C HIS A 289 12.83 14.27 -7.91
N SER A 290 11.81 13.63 -7.31
CA SER A 290 11.96 12.93 -6.04
C SER A 290 12.87 11.71 -6.19
N ASP A 291 12.70 10.92 -7.27
CA ASP A 291 13.58 9.79 -7.57
C ASP A 291 15.04 10.25 -7.78
N GLN A 292 15.28 11.33 -8.51
CA GLN A 292 16.65 11.85 -8.72
C GLN A 292 17.37 12.30 -7.45
N LYS A 293 16.65 12.67 -6.39
CA LYS A 293 17.25 13.04 -5.10
C LYS A 293 17.58 11.82 -4.25
N SER A 294 17.15 10.64 -4.67
CA SER A 294 17.31 9.38 -3.94
C SER A 294 18.54 8.57 -4.38
N GLU A 295 19.11 8.90 -5.55
CA GLU A 295 20.35 8.37 -6.14
C GLU A 295 21.61 9.06 -5.58
#